data_AF-A0A2X2V7Q6-F1
#
_entry.id   AF-A0A2X2V7Q6-F1
#
_cell.length_a   1.000
_cell.length_b   1.000
_cell.length_c   1.000
_cell.angle_alpha   90.00
_cell.angle_beta   90.00
_cell.angle_gamma   90.00
#
_symmetry.space_group_name_H-M   'P 1'
#
loop_
_entity.id
_entity.type
_entity.pdbx_description
1 polymer ?
#
loop_
_entity_poly.entity_id
_entity_poly.type
_entity_poly.pdbx_seq_one_letter_code
_entity_poly.pdbx_strand_id
1 'polypeptide(L)' 'MERYFADFGGAWLEFLNSLRWNRATTLSDSIDQLTLMADVRQSPLVALMNTLNVQGRTGQTGEAISDSLVKSAKNLLGG' A
#
# COMPACT_ATOMS: atom_id res chain seq x y z
N MET A 1 3.12 -18.83 -5.28
CA MET A 1 3.29 -17.37 -5.02
C MET A 1 2.10 -16.56 -5.50
N GLU A 2 1.49 -16.87 -6.65
CA GLU A 2 0.34 -16.12 -7.16
C GLU A 2 -0.82 -15.96 -6.16
N ARG A 3 -1.24 -17.05 -5.49
CA ARG A 3 -2.34 -16.97 -4.51
C ARG A 3 -2.02 -16.06 -3.33
N TYR A 4 -0.79 -16.10 -2.81
CA TYR A 4 -0.36 -15.23 -1.73
C TYR A 4 -0.43 -13.74 -2.12
N PHE A 5 0.03 -13.38 -3.32
CA PHE A 5 -0.02 -11.99 -3.78
C PHE A 5 -1.44 -11.54 -4.13
N ALA A 6 -2.28 -12.44 -4.64
CA ALA A 6 -3.69 -12.18 -4.85
C ALA A 6 -4.42 -11.91 -3.52
N ASP A 7 -4.19 -12.74 -2.50
CA ASP A 7 -4.77 -12.57 -1.17
C ASP A 7 -4.27 -11.28 -0.49
N PHE A 8 -2.97 -10.98 -0.63
CA PHE A 8 -2.37 -9.74 -0.12
C PHE A 8 -2.98 -8.48 -0.76
N GLY A 9 -3.10 -8.46 -2.09
CA GLY A 9 -3.75 -7.37 -2.81
C GLY A 9 -5.23 -7.24 -2.47
N GLY A 10 -5.92 -8.38 -2.32
CA GLY A 10 -7.32 -8.45 -1.90
C GLY A 10 -7.55 -7.80 -0.52
N ALA A 11 -6.71 -8.15 0.47
CA ALA A 11 -6.79 -7.57 1.81
C ALA A 11 -6.56 -6.04 1.82
N TRP A 12 -5.60 -5.55 1.01
CA TRP A 12 -5.39 -4.11 0.85
C TRP A 12 -6.57 -3.39 0.20
N LEU A 13 -7.16 -3.99 -0.83
CA LEU A 13 -8.36 -3.44 -1.49
C LEU A 13 -9.55 -3.38 -0.52
N GLU A 14 -9.77 -4.43 0.27
CA GLU A 14 -10.81 -4.45 1.29
C GLU A 14 -10.59 -3.34 2.33
N PHE A 15 -9.37 -3.22 2.85
CA PHE A 15 -9.00 -2.15 3.78
C PHE A 15 -9.26 -0.76 3.19
N LEU A 16 -8.76 -0.47 1.99
CA LEU A 16 -8.92 0.85 1.37
C LEU A 16 -10.40 1.17 1.08
N ASN A 17 -11.19 0.18 0.66
CA ASN A 17 -12.62 0.34 0.43
C ASN A 17 -13.43 0.50 1.72
N SER A 18 -12.89 0.04 2.87
CA SER A 18 -13.52 0.23 4.18
C SER A 18 -13.37 1.66 4.73
N LEU A 19 -12.45 2.45 4.19
CA LEU A 19 -12.19 3.81 4.67
C LEU A 19 -13.44 4.68 4.52
N ARG A 20 -13.74 5.45 5.56
CA ARG A 20 -14.85 6.40 5.62
C ARG A 20 -14.35 7.71 6.22
N TRP A 21 -14.88 8.81 5.69
CA TRP A 21 -14.69 10.11 6.32
C TRP A 21 -15.40 10.14 7.66
N ASN A 22 -14.73 10.67 8.68
CA ASN A 22 -15.41 11.00 9.92
C ASN A 22 -16.36 12.17 9.64
N ARG A 23 -17.61 12.06 10.10
CA ARG A 23 -18.64 13.07 9.86
C ARG A 23 -18.43 14.23 10.84
N ALA A 24 -18.09 15.40 10.31
CA ALA A 24 -18.10 16.66 11.05
C ALA A 24 -19.54 17.05 11.44
N THR A 25 -19.76 17.51 12.67
CA THR A 25 -21.08 17.91 13.16
C THR A 25 -21.30 19.41 13.11
N THR A 26 -20.21 20.18 13.07
CA THR A 26 -20.22 21.63 12.97
C THR A 26 -19.32 22.13 11.83
N LEU A 27 -19.46 23.41 11.49
CA LEU A 27 -18.55 24.08 10.56
C LEU A 27 -17.11 24.12 11.10
N SER A 28 -16.93 24.33 12.41
CA SER A 28 -15.60 24.33 13.03
C SER A 28 -14.95 22.95 12.88
N ASP A 29 -15.68 21.87 13.19
CA ASP A 29 -15.18 20.50 13.02
C ASP A 29 -14.77 20.24 11.57
N SER A 30 -15.53 20.79 10.61
CA SER A 30 -15.24 20.65 9.18
C SER A 30 -13.95 21.39 8.80
N ILE A 31 -13.74 22.59 9.34
CA ILE A 31 -12.52 23.39 9.12
C ILE A 31 -11.31 22.70 9.77
N ASP A 32 -11.46 22.19 10.98
CA ASP A 32 -10.39 21.47 11.70
C ASP A 32 -9.99 20.21 10.95
N GLN A 33 -10.97 19.44 10.48
CA GLN A 33 -10.72 18.23 9.69
C GLN A 33 -10.00 18.57 8.38
N LEU A 34 -10.46 19.57 7.62
CA LEU A 34 -9.79 19.99 6.38
C LEU A 34 -8.38 20.52 6.63
N THR A 35 -8.17 21.25 7.72
CA THR A 35 -6.85 21.77 8.12
C THR A 35 -5.90 20.63 8.45
N LEU A 36 -6.34 19.65 9.25
CA LEU A 36 -5.58 18.45 9.54
C LEU A 36 -5.23 17.66 8.27
N MET A 37 -6.18 17.57 7.33
CA MET A 37 -5.94 16.88 6.06
C MET A 37 -4.91 17.58 5.17
N ALA A 38 -4.85 18.90 5.22
CA ALA A 38 -3.93 19.73 4.44
C ALA A 38 -2.54 19.84 5.09
N ASP A 39 -2.41 19.60 6.40
CA ASP A 39 -1.11 19.62 7.08
C ASP A 39 -0.25 18.42 6.68
N VAL A 40 0.87 18.68 6.00
CA VAL A 40 1.73 17.61 5.46
C VAL A 40 2.39 16.74 6.53
N ARG A 41 2.55 17.23 7.76
CA ARG A 41 3.22 16.51 8.85
C ARG A 41 2.25 15.64 9.64
N GLN A 42 0.99 16.05 9.74
CA GLN A 42 -0.02 15.40 10.57
C GLN A 42 -1.14 14.72 9.79
N SER A 43 -1.24 14.95 8.47
CA SER A 43 -2.30 14.39 7.64
C SER A 43 -2.31 12.85 7.64
N PRO A 44 -3.43 12.23 8.06
CA PRO A 44 -3.58 10.78 7.99
C PRO A 44 -3.51 10.23 6.55
N LEU A 45 -3.90 11.03 5.55
CA LEU A 45 -3.78 10.62 4.14
C LEU A 45 -2.32 10.59 3.70
N VAL A 46 -1.48 11.54 4.13
CA VAL A 46 -0.04 11.50 3.83
C VAL A 46 0.61 10.26 4.45
N ALA A 47 0.30 9.97 5.72
CA ALA A 47 0.79 8.77 6.40
C ALA A 47 0.34 7.47 5.70
N LEU A 48 -0.94 7.41 5.26
CA LEU A 48 -1.48 6.29 4.50
C LEU A 48 -0.75 6.11 3.16
N MET A 49 -0.58 7.19 2.38
CA MET A 49 0.10 7.13 1.09
C MET A 49 1.57 6.70 1.22
N ASN A 50 2.27 7.14 2.27
CA ASN A 50 3.62 6.68 2.57
C ASN A 50 3.64 5.17 2.87
N THR A 51 2.68 4.68 3.66
CA THR A 51 2.55 3.25 3.95
C THR A 51 2.30 2.45 2.68
N LEU A 52 1.41 2.91 1.80
CA LEU A 52 1.15 2.27 0.50
C LEU A 52 2.40 2.26 -0.38
N ASN A 53 3.17 3.35 -0.42
CA ASN A 53 4.41 3.40 -1.20
C ASN A 53 5.48 2.43 -0.69
N VAL A 54 5.56 2.19 0.63
CA VAL A 54 6.47 1.19 1.21
C VAL A 54 5.97 -0.23 0.97
N GLN A 55 4.70 -0.50 1.28
CA GLN A 55 4.13 -1.86 1.23
C GLN A 55 3.85 -2.35 -0.19
N GLY A 56 3.48 -1.46 -1.11
CA GLY A 56 3.25 -1.79 -2.52
C GLY A 56 4.52 -2.28 -3.25
N ARG A 57 5.71 -1.86 -2.79
CA ARG A 57 7.00 -2.30 -3.34
C ARG A 57 7.42 -3.68 -2.87
N THR A 58 6.91 -4.14 -1.74
CA THR A 58 7.20 -5.50 -1.22
C THR A 58 6.72 -6.57 -2.18
N GLY A 59 5.59 -6.35 -2.87
CA GLY A 59 5.08 -7.23 -3.93
C GLY A 59 6.04 -7.35 -5.13
N GLN A 60 6.50 -6.21 -5.66
CA GLN A 60 7.43 -6.14 -6.79
C GLN A 60 8.80 -6.76 -6.47
N THR A 61 9.27 -6.59 -5.23
CA THR A 61 10.57 -7.14 -4.80
C THR A 61 10.55 -8.66 -4.75
N GLY A 62 9.44 -9.28 -4.34
CA GLY A 62 9.29 -10.75 -4.32
C GLY A 62 9.25 -11.38 -5.72
N GLU A 63 8.58 -10.73 -6.67
CA GLU A 63 8.55 -11.16 -8.08
C GLU A 63 9.96 -11.08 -8.72
N ALA A 64 10.67 -9.97 -8.53
CA ALA A 64 12.02 -9.78 -9.05
C ALA A 64 13.04 -10.80 -8.48
N ILE A 65 12.95 -11.14 -7.19
CA ILE A 65 13.80 -12.19 -6.58
C ILE A 65 13.48 -13.56 -7.19
N SER A 66 12.19 -13.86 -7.42
CA SER A 66 11.76 -15.13 -8.01
C SER A 66 12.30 -15.29 -9.43
N ASP A 67 12.21 -14.26 -10.26
CA ASP A 67 12.79 -14.23 -11.60
C ASP A 67 14.31 -14.42 -11.58
N SER A 68 14.99 -13.80 -10.61
CA SER A 68 16.44 -13.91 -10.43
C SER A 68 16.86 -15.34 -10.06
N LEU A 69 16.09 -16.02 -9.21
CA LEU A 69 16.31 -17.42 -8.84
C LEU A 69 16.09 -18.37 -10.03
N VAL A 70 15.01 -18.17 -10.78
CA VAL A 70 14.70 -18.98 -11.98
C VAL A 70 15.79 -18.81 -13.05
N LYS A 71 16.25 -17.58 -13.28
CA LYS A 71 17.36 -17.29 -14.20
C LYS A 71 18.65 -17.99 -13.76
N SER A 72 18.96 -17.95 -12.46
CA SER A 72 20.15 -18.60 -11.91
C SER A 72 20.09 -20.13 -12.07
N ALA A 73 18.93 -20.74 -11.83
CA ALA A 73 18.74 -22.18 -12.02
C ALA A 73 18.88 -22.60 -13.49
N LYS A 74 18.36 -21.81 -14.45
CA LYS A 74 18.54 -22.06 -15.89
C LYS A 74 20.01 -22.02 -16.29
N ASN A 75 20.78 -21.07 -15.77
CA ASN A 75 22.22 -20.97 -16.05
C ASN A 75 23.01 -22.17 -15.50
N LEU A 76 22.59 -22.75 -14.38
CA LEU A 76 23.24 -23.93 -13.79
C LEU A 76 22.92 -25.23 -14.54
N LEU A 77 21.76 -25.34 -15.19
CA LEU A 77 21.32 -26.55 -15.90
C LEU A 77 21.62 -26.50 -17.41
N GLY A 78 21.89 -25.32 -17.97
CA GLY A 78 22.22 -25.10 -19.38
C GLY A 78 23.71 -24.84 -19.65
N GLY A 79 24.57 -25.07 -18.66
CA GLY A 79 26.04 -25.04 -18.77
C GLY A 79 26.64 -26.44 -18.82
#